data_AF-A0A175XYK0-F1
#
_entry.id   AF-A0A175XYK0-F1
#
_cell.length_a   1.000
_cell.length_b   1.000
_cell.length_c   1.000
_cell.angle_alpha   90.00
_cell.angle_beta   90.00
_cell.angle_gamma   90.00
#
_symmetry.space_group_name_H-M   'P 1'
#
loop_
_entity.id
_entity.type
_entity.pdbx_description
1 polymer ?
#
loop_
_entity_poly.entity_id
_entity_poly.type
_entity_poly.pdbx_seq_one_letter_code
_entity_poly.pdbx_strand_id
1 'polypeptide(L)'
;MSRTARSSGFAAATRNIEVALDLLALLQPAPFDRLWEAEKSGWRCFVMGNDHPAYRKGSRLRAAWQRGYDAAARSKDPEGLML
;
A
#
# COMPACT_ATOMS: atom_id res chain seq x y z
N MET A 1 -44.20 -33.14 38.19
CA MET A 1 -44.54 -31.99 37.33
C MET A 1 -43.87 -32.19 35.99
N SER A 2 -44.68 -32.36 34.94
CA SER A 2 -44.28 -32.65 33.57
C SER A 2 -43.81 -31.39 32.81
N ARG A 3 -42.80 -31.52 31.95
CA ARG A 3 -42.66 -30.84 30.63
C ARG A 3 -41.48 -31.47 29.89
N THR A 4 -41.70 -32.34 28.91
CA THR A 4 -42.00 -32.08 27.49
C THR A 4 -40.76 -31.68 26.68
N ALA A 5 -40.51 -32.50 25.65
CA ALA A 5 -39.45 -32.43 24.65
C ALA A 5 -39.36 -31.10 23.88
N ARG A 6 -38.16 -30.81 23.38
CA ARG A 6 -37.96 -30.67 21.92
C ARG A 6 -36.49 -30.73 21.53
N SER A 7 -36.23 -31.65 20.61
CA SER A 7 -35.13 -31.61 19.66
C SER A 7 -35.09 -30.26 18.94
N SER A 8 -33.91 -29.87 18.46
CA SER A 8 -33.59 -29.89 17.03
C SER A 8 -32.39 -29.00 16.73
N GLY A 9 -31.66 -29.41 15.69
CA GLY A 9 -30.31 -28.98 15.38
C GLY A 9 -30.11 -27.47 15.33
N PHE A 10 -29.02 -27.05 15.96
CA PHE A 10 -28.37 -25.79 15.61
C PHE A 10 -27.74 -26.00 14.23
N ALA A 11 -28.55 -25.82 13.19
CA ALA A 11 -28.05 -25.71 11.84
C ALA A 11 -27.03 -24.55 11.86
N ALA A 12 -25.76 -24.89 11.65
CA ALA A 12 -24.71 -23.92 11.44
C ALA A 12 -25.07 -23.15 10.17
N ALA A 13 -25.77 -22.04 10.34
CA ALA A 13 -25.91 -21.04 9.32
C ALA A 13 -24.50 -20.52 9.07
N THR A 14 -23.88 -21.02 8.00
CA THR A 14 -22.77 -20.36 7.33
C THR A 14 -23.24 -18.94 7.03
N ARG A 15 -22.95 -18.01 7.93
CA ARG A 15 -23.07 -16.58 7.64
C ARG A 15 -22.06 -16.34 6.52
N ASN A 16 -22.56 -16.22 5.30
CA ASN A 16 -21.85 -15.55 4.24
C ASN A 16 -21.54 -14.14 4.76
N ILE A 17 -20.27 -13.90 5.10
CA ILE A 17 -19.81 -12.57 5.44
C ILE A 17 -19.68 -11.85 4.10
N GLU A 18 -20.76 -11.27 3.62
CA GLU A 18 -20.70 -10.25 2.58
C GLU A 18 -20.07 -9.01 3.21
N VAL A 19 -18.75 -8.90 3.13
CA VAL A 19 -18.06 -7.66 3.47
C VAL A 19 -18.40 -6.67 2.36
N ALA A 20 -19.41 -5.84 2.59
CA ALA A 20 -19.71 -4.73 1.71
C ALA A 20 -18.45 -3.82 1.64
N LEU A 21 -17.78 -3.83 0.49
CA LEU A 21 -16.62 -2.98 0.25
C LEU A 21 -17.12 -1.56 -0.03
N ASP A 22 -16.90 -0.65 0.92
CA ASP A 22 -17.18 0.76 0.71
C ASP A 22 -16.13 1.37 -0.23
N LEU A 23 -16.51 1.54 -1.50
CA LEU A 23 -15.66 2.13 -2.52
C LEU A 23 -15.30 3.60 -2.21
N LEU A 24 -16.17 4.34 -1.52
CA LEU A 24 -15.88 5.72 -1.13
C LEU A 24 -14.83 5.80 -0.02
N ALA A 25 -14.73 4.78 0.83
CA ALA A 25 -13.68 4.65 1.82
C ALA A 25 -12.30 4.41 1.17
N LEU A 26 -12.24 3.71 0.04
CA LEU A 26 -10.99 3.49 -0.71
C LEU A 26 -10.47 4.74 -1.43
N LEU A 27 -11.37 5.68 -1.75
CA LEU A 27 -11.03 6.94 -2.38
C LEU A 27 -10.61 8.02 -1.37
N GLN A 28 -10.69 7.75 -0.07
CA GLN A 28 -10.17 8.68 0.93
C GLN A 28 -8.68 8.90 0.72
N PRO A 29 -8.17 10.12 1.01
CA PRO A 29 -6.75 10.39 0.93
C PRO A 29 -5.95 9.34 1.69
N ALA A 30 -5.07 8.64 0.98
CA ALA A 30 -4.26 7.60 1.59
C ALA A 30 -3.37 8.23 2.69
N PRO A 31 -3.12 7.48 3.78
CA PRO A 31 -2.14 7.91 4.78
C PRO A 31 -0.79 8.20 4.12
N PHE A 32 -0.10 9.22 4.62
CA PHE A 32 1.22 9.59 4.11
C PHE A 32 2.24 8.48 4.34
N ASP A 33 2.65 7.80 3.26
CA ASP A 33 3.69 6.77 3.29
C ASP A 33 5.07 7.38 3.00
N ARG A 34 5.88 7.50 4.05
CA ARG A 34 7.24 8.05 3.96
C ARG A 34 8.17 7.24 3.06
N LEU A 35 7.97 5.93 2.94
CA LEU A 35 8.80 5.09 2.06
C LEU A 35 8.43 5.33 0.60
N TRP A 36 7.14 5.46 0.31
CA TRP A 36 6.65 5.82 -1.02
C TRP A 36 7.14 7.22 -1.44
N GLU A 37 7.08 8.20 -0.54
CA GLU A 37 7.65 9.53 -0.81
C GLU A 37 9.16 9.49 -1.07
N ALA A 38 9.89 8.68 -0.32
CA ALA A 38 11.33 8.50 -0.53
C ALA A 38 11.60 7.90 -1.93
N GLU A 39 10.86 6.87 -2.35
CA GLU A 39 10.94 6.30 -3.70
C GLU A 39 10.66 7.34 -4.78
N LYS A 40 9.57 8.10 -4.68
CA LYS A 40 9.24 9.17 -5.63
C LYS A 40 10.34 10.23 -5.70
N SER A 41 10.89 10.62 -4.55
CA SER A 41 11.99 11.59 -4.53
C SER A 41 13.26 11.05 -5.20
N GLY A 42 13.54 9.73 -5.10
CA GLY A 42 14.62 9.07 -5.83
C GLY A 42 14.43 9.12 -7.34
N TRP A 43 13.21 8.83 -7.80
CA TRP A 43 12.85 8.95 -9.23
C TRP A 43 13.07 10.37 -9.75
N ARG A 44 12.56 11.38 -9.04
CA ARG A 44 12.74 12.79 -9.39
C ARG A 44 14.21 13.19 -9.42
N CYS A 45 15.01 12.68 -8.48
CA CYS A 45 16.44 12.95 -8.46
C CYS A 45 17.14 12.40 -9.71
N PHE A 46 16.79 11.19 -10.16
CA PHE A 46 17.31 10.65 -11.42
C PHE A 46 16.94 11.54 -12.63
N VAL A 47 15.66 11.88 -12.78
CA VAL A 47 15.16 12.73 -13.87
C VAL A 47 15.87 14.09 -13.89
N MET A 48 16.10 14.68 -12.72
CA MET A 48 16.75 15.98 -12.59
C MET A 48 18.29 15.90 -12.61
N GLY A 49 18.89 14.73 -12.80
CA GLY A 49 20.34 14.55 -12.82
C GLY A 49 21.03 14.74 -11.46
N ASN A 50 20.32 14.56 -10.35
CA ASN A 50 20.84 14.65 -8.99
C ASN A 50 21.04 13.24 -8.40
N ASP A 51 22.27 12.88 -8.02
CA ASP A 51 22.61 11.58 -7.42
C ASP A 51 22.76 11.64 -5.88
N HIS A 52 22.55 12.82 -5.28
CA HIS A 52 22.71 13.02 -3.84
C HIS A 52 21.44 12.69 -3.05
N PRO A 53 21.45 11.65 -2.19
CA PRO A 53 20.24 11.28 -1.46
C PRO A 53 20.15 12.02 -0.13
N ALA A 54 18.97 12.59 0.15
CA ALA A 54 18.70 13.37 1.36
C ALA A 54 18.66 12.55 2.67
N TYR A 55 18.69 11.22 2.57
CA TYR A 55 18.51 10.32 3.72
C TYR A 55 19.84 9.79 4.28
N ARG A 56 19.86 9.51 5.60
CA ARG A 56 21.01 8.90 6.29
C ARG A 56 21.34 7.53 5.68
N LYS A 57 22.63 7.28 5.45
CA LYS A 57 23.15 5.98 4.99
C LYS A 57 22.67 4.85 5.91
N GLY A 58 22.23 3.74 5.32
CA GLY A 58 21.70 2.57 6.04
C GLY A 58 20.24 2.68 6.52
N SER A 59 19.59 3.84 6.37
CA SER A 59 18.17 3.98 6.72
C SER A 59 17.25 3.30 5.70
N ARG A 60 16.06 2.87 6.15
CA ARG A 60 15.02 2.35 5.27
C ARG A 60 14.58 3.36 4.20
N LEU A 61 14.58 4.66 4.54
CA LEU A 61 14.28 5.74 3.61
C LEU A 61 15.36 5.89 2.52
N ARG A 62 16.64 5.74 2.88
CA ARG A 62 17.74 5.69 1.89
C ARG A 62 17.57 4.53 0.93
N ALA A 63 17.21 3.34 1.43
CA ALA A 63 16.97 2.18 0.59
C ALA A 63 15.76 2.38 -0.34
N ALA A 64 14.68 2.98 0.16
CA ALA A 64 13.51 3.33 -0.64
C ALA A 64 13.86 4.36 -1.74
N TRP A 65 14.56 5.43 -1.39
CA TRP A 65 15.08 6.40 -2.35
C TRP A 65 15.91 5.73 -3.46
N GLN A 66 16.84 4.84 -3.09
CA GLN A 66 17.69 4.15 -4.06
C GLN A 66 16.86 3.29 -5.01
N ARG A 67 15.84 2.58 -4.51
CA ARG A 67 14.93 1.80 -5.36
C ARG A 67 14.25 2.67 -6.41
N GLY A 68 13.76 3.85 -6.03
CA GLY A 68 13.13 4.78 -6.96
C GLY A 68 14.09 5.34 -8.00
N TYR A 69 15.31 5.69 -7.58
CA TYR A 69 16.38 6.14 -8.47
C TYR A 69 16.76 5.05 -9.50
N ASP A 70 16.99 3.83 -9.02
CA ASP A 70 17.37 2.70 -9.88
C ASP A 70 16.22 2.29 -10.82
N ALA A 71 14.96 2.42 -10.38
CA ALA A 71 13.79 2.17 -11.21
C ALA A 71 13.68 3.18 -12.37
N ALA A 72 13.90 4.47 -12.07
CA ALA A 72 13.94 5.52 -13.08
C ALA A 72 15.09 5.28 -14.09
N ALA A 73 16.27 4.89 -13.61
CA ALA A 73 17.41 4.55 -14.46
C ALA A 73 17.18 3.38 -15.42
N ARG A 74 16.28 2.45 -15.08
CA ARG A 74 15.87 1.34 -15.96
C ARG A 74 14.65 1.67 -16.83
N SER A 75 13.99 2.80 -16.58
CA SER A 75 12.81 3.20 -17.35
C SER A 75 13.22 3.67 -18.75
N LYS A 76 12.40 3.35 -19.75
CA LYS A 76 12.55 3.87 -21.12
C LYS A 76 12.05 5.31 -21.24
N ASP A 77 11.17 5.72 -20.34
CA ASP A 77 10.58 7.06 -20.28
C ASP A 77 10.42 7.49 -18.81
N PRO A 78 11.51 7.86 -18.14
CA PRO A 78 11.47 8.28 -16.74
C PRO A 78 10.83 9.66 -16.56
N GLU A 79 10.91 10.53 -17.57
CA GLU A 79 10.31 11.87 -17.56
C GLU A 79 8.79 11.81 -17.70
N GLY A 80 8.27 11.05 -18.65
CA GLY A 80 6.82 10.93 -18.90
C GLY A 80 6.05 10.16 -17.84
N LEU A 81 6.73 9.38 -16.99
CA LEU A 81 6.14 8.66 -15.86
C LEU A 81 6.32 9.39 -14.51
N MET A 82 6.90 10.58 -14.52
CA MET A 82 7.05 11.40 -13.31
C MET A 82 5.71 12.08 -12.97
N LEU A 83 5.02 11.55 -11.95
CA LEU A 83 3.81 12.14 -11.36
C LEU A 83 4.11 13.39 -10.51
#